data_AF-A0AAD2SGX4-F1
#
_entry.id   AF-A0AAD2SGX4-F1
#
_cell.length_a   1.000
_cell.length_b   1.000
_cell.length_c   1.000
_cell.angle_alpha   90.00
_cell.angle_beta   90.00
_cell.angle_gamma   90.00
#
_symmetry.space_group_name_H-M   'P 1'
#
loop_
_entity.id
_entity.type
_entity.pdbx_description
1 polymer ?
#
loop_
_entity_poly.entity_id
_entity_poly.type
_entity_poly.pdbx_seq_one_letter_code
_entity_poly.pdbx_strand_id
1 'polypeptide(L)'
;MNINAIYRHPAELNVEEMLAREHPYPESFALAERTVERMNRARTGLAHVMTELLPELDEEQGVVLNCWLNKILTIIDIARIDAEGRA
;
A
#
# COMPACT_ATOMS: atom_id res chain seq x y z
N MET A 1 11.96 31.18 -4.04
CA MET A 1 12.36 29.80 -4.36
C MET A 1 12.31 29.00 -3.08
N ASN A 2 11.33 28.12 -2.91
CA ASN A 2 11.11 27.37 -1.67
C ASN A 2 12.03 26.14 -1.68
N ILE A 3 13.07 26.17 -0.85
CA ILE A 3 14.16 25.17 -0.81
C ILE A 3 13.66 23.81 -0.28
N ASN A 4 12.49 23.78 0.37
CA ASN A 4 11.85 22.57 0.87
C ASN A 4 11.21 21.69 -0.21
N ALA A 5 11.26 22.08 -1.49
CA ALA A 5 10.74 21.27 -2.59
C ALA A 5 11.76 20.25 -3.16
N ILE A 6 13.01 20.22 -2.68
CA ILE A 6 14.10 19.46 -3.32
C ILE A 6 14.55 18.25 -2.48
N TYR A 7 14.24 18.18 -1.19
CA TYR A 7 14.57 17.00 -0.39
C TYR A 7 13.47 15.95 -0.50
N ARG A 8 13.77 14.84 -1.18
CA ARG A 8 13.00 13.59 -1.09
C ARG A 8 13.71 12.66 -0.12
N HIS A 9 12.98 12.13 0.85
CA HIS A 9 13.55 11.14 1.77
C HIS A 9 13.95 9.88 0.97
N PRO A 10 15.10 9.22 1.23
CA PRO A 10 15.50 8.02 0.47
C PRO A 10 14.44 6.92 0.45
N ALA A 11 13.68 6.77 1.54
CA ALA A 11 12.57 5.82 1.60
C ALA A 11 11.44 6.10 0.59
N GLU A 12 11.27 7.34 0.12
CA GLU A 12 10.30 7.65 -0.95
C GLU A 12 10.64 6.89 -2.23
N LEU A 13 11.93 6.76 -2.57
CA LEU A 13 12.34 6.00 -3.76
C LEU A 13 12.02 4.52 -3.60
N ASN A 14 12.27 3.94 -2.43
CA ASN A 14 11.96 2.54 -2.15
C ASN A 14 10.45 2.28 -2.19
N VAL A 15 9.64 3.20 -1.66
CA VAL A 15 8.17 3.11 -1.69
C VAL A 15 7.64 3.21 -3.12
N GLU A 16 8.16 4.14 -3.92
CA GLU A 16 7.81 4.26 -5.35
C GLU A 16 8.22 3.00 -6.13
N GLU A 17 9.43 2.48 -5.93
CA GLU A 17 9.89 1.26 -6.58
C GLU A 17 9.00 0.05 -6.22
N MET A 18 8.61 -0.06 -4.96
CA MET A 18 7.82 -1.18 -4.46
C MET A 18 6.33 -1.09 -4.86
N LEU A 19 5.76 0.11 -4.86
CA LEU A 19 4.30 0.30 -4.92
C LEU A 19 3.82 1.08 -6.14
N ALA A 20 4.67 1.76 -6.90
CA ALA A 20 4.24 2.41 -8.12
C ALA A 20 3.95 1.40 -9.23
N ARG A 21 3.16 1.82 -10.21
CA ARG A 21 3.16 1.15 -11.51
C ARG A 21 4.10 1.90 -12.42
N GLU A 22 5.03 1.18 -13.02
CA GLU A 22 5.91 1.71 -14.05
C GLU A 22 5.13 2.17 -15.28
N HIS A 23 4.06 1.44 -15.62
CA HIS A 23 3.26 1.68 -16.82
C HIS A 23 1.79 2.01 -16.48
N PRO A 24 1.14 2.88 -17.28
CA PRO A 24 -0.30 3.10 -17.20
C PRO A 24 -1.10 1.80 -17.28
N TYR A 25 -2.35 1.83 -16.83
CA TYR A 25 -3.24 0.70 -17.07
C TYR A 25 -3.46 0.53 -18.58
N PRO A 26 -3.43 -0.72 -19.10
CA PRO A 26 -3.88 -0.99 -20.46
C PRO A 26 -5.30 -0.45 -20.68
N GLU A 27 -5.61 0.02 -21.88
CA GLU A 27 -6.97 0.47 -22.20
C GLU A 27 -8.01 -0.66 -22.05
N SER A 28 -7.56 -1.91 -22.18
CA SER A 28 -8.40 -3.10 -22.00
C SER A 28 -8.78 -3.38 -20.55
N PHE A 29 -8.15 -2.74 -19.56
CA PHE A 29 -8.43 -3.00 -18.16
C PHE A 29 -9.79 -2.40 -17.73
N ALA A 30 -10.70 -3.27 -17.31
CA ALA A 30 -11.94 -2.88 -16.66
C ALA A 30 -11.66 -2.16 -15.33
N LEU A 31 -12.65 -1.40 -14.85
CA LEU A 31 -12.54 -0.72 -13.55
C LEU A 31 -12.29 -1.71 -12.40
N ALA A 32 -12.93 -2.88 -12.44
CA ALA A 32 -12.76 -3.94 -11.47
C ALA A 32 -11.30 -4.42 -11.42
N GLU A 33 -10.71 -4.76 -12.57
CA GLU A 33 -9.31 -5.21 -12.67
C GLU A 33 -8.32 -4.16 -12.16
N ARG A 34 -8.54 -2.87 -12.49
CA ARG A 34 -7.71 -1.78 -11.95
C ARG A 34 -7.84 -1.66 -10.44
N THR A 35 -9.01 -1.95 -9.89
CA THR A 35 -9.26 -1.91 -8.45
C THR A 35 -8.57 -3.07 -7.75
N VAL A 36 -8.70 -4.29 -8.27
CA VAL A 36 -7.99 -5.48 -7.76
C VAL A 36 -6.48 -5.24 -7.72
N GLU A 37 -5.93 -4.70 -8.81
CA GLU A 37 -4.51 -4.41 -8.91
C GLU A 37 -4.05 -3.38 -7.86
N ARG A 38 -4.81 -2.29 -7.65
CA ARG A 38 -4.49 -1.28 -6.63
C ARG A 38 -4.56 -1.86 -5.22
N MET A 39 -5.59 -2.66 -4.95
CA MET A 39 -5.74 -3.31 -3.65
C MET A 39 -4.60 -4.31 -3.39
N ASN A 40 -4.13 -5.03 -4.41
CA ASN A 40 -2.96 -5.89 -4.29
C ASN A 40 -1.69 -5.10 -3.95
N ARG A 41 -1.43 -3.97 -4.61
CA ARG A 41 -0.28 -3.11 -4.26
C ARG A 41 -0.41 -2.54 -2.84
N ALA A 42 -1.58 -2.03 -2.48
CA ALA A 42 -1.84 -1.53 -1.13
C ALA A 42 -1.61 -2.62 -0.06
N ARG A 43 -2.06 -3.86 -0.35
CA ARG A 43 -1.83 -5.03 0.49
C ARG A 43 -0.35 -5.35 0.64
N THR A 44 0.42 -5.32 -0.45
CA THR A 44 1.87 -5.55 -0.45
C THR A 44 2.60 -4.49 0.39
N GLY A 45 2.26 -3.21 0.23
CA GLY A 45 2.83 -2.14 1.07
C GLY A 45 2.49 -2.30 2.55
N LEU A 46 1.24 -2.63 2.86
CA LEU A 46 0.81 -2.85 4.23
C LEU A 46 1.50 -4.06 4.86
N ALA A 47 1.68 -5.15 4.11
CA ALA A 47 2.42 -6.31 4.57
C ALA A 47 3.87 -5.93 4.95
N HIS A 48 4.56 -5.17 4.10
CA HIS A 48 5.92 -4.70 4.41
C HIS A 48 5.97 -3.81 5.65
N VAL A 49 5.02 -2.89 5.83
CA VAL A 49 4.95 -2.07 7.06
C VAL A 49 4.78 -2.97 8.28
N MET A 50 3.90 -3.97 8.21
CA MET A 50 3.60 -4.86 9.33
C MET A 50 4.75 -5.84 9.64
N THR A 51 5.53 -6.26 8.65
CA THR A 51 6.60 -7.26 8.84
C THR A 51 7.98 -6.66 9.05
N GLU A 52 8.30 -5.55 8.38
CA GLU A 52 9.64 -4.97 8.40
C GLU A 52 9.74 -3.75 9.33
N LEU A 53 8.73 -2.88 9.34
CA LEU A 53 8.82 -1.59 10.06
C LEU A 53 8.23 -1.64 11.45
N LEU A 54 7.10 -2.34 11.62
CA LEU A 54 6.41 -2.41 12.90
C LEU A 54 7.24 -3.06 14.02
N PRO A 55 8.07 -4.10 13.76
CA PRO A 55 8.95 -4.66 14.79
C PRO A 55 10.07 -3.72 15.27
N GLU A 56 10.35 -2.62 14.56
CA GLU A 56 11.36 -1.64 14.97
C GLU A 56 10.83 -0.64 16.00
N LEU A 57 9.52 -0.63 16.24
CA LEU A 57 8.86 0.26 17.20
C LEU A 57 8.87 -0.34 18.61
N ASP A 58 8.64 0.50 19.62
CA ASP A 58 8.42 -0.01 20.97
C ASP A 58 7.17 -0.89 21.05
N GLU A 59 7.15 -1.79 22.03
CA GLU A 59 6.14 -2.85 22.14
C GLU A 59 4.71 -2.30 22.24
N GLU A 60 4.49 -1.23 23.00
CA GLU A 60 3.16 -0.65 23.20
C GLU A 60 2.66 0.05 21.92
N GLN A 61 3.50 0.87 21.30
CA GLN A 61 3.17 1.52 20.02
C GLN A 61 2.99 0.51 18.90
N GLY A 62 3.84 -0.53 18.85
CA GLY A 62 3.75 -1.63 17.89
C GLY A 62 2.42 -2.36 17.97
N VAL A 63 1.94 -2.69 19.18
CA VAL A 63 0.63 -3.34 19.37
C VAL A 63 -0.52 -2.46 18.88
N VAL A 64 -0.50 -1.16 19.24
CA VAL A 64 -1.55 -0.22 18.83
C VAL A 64 -1.59 -0.12 17.30
N LEU A 65 -0.44 0.13 16.66
CA LEU A 65 -0.36 0.22 15.21
C LEU A 65 -0.78 -1.09 14.53
N ASN A 66 -0.35 -2.23 15.05
CA ASN A 66 -0.71 -3.54 14.49
C ASN A 66 -2.24 -3.76 14.50
N CYS A 67 -2.95 -3.33 15.55
CA CYS A 67 -4.41 -3.40 15.59
C CYS A 67 -5.06 -2.60 14.45
N TRP A 68 -4.59 -1.37 14.22
CA TRP A 68 -5.08 -0.52 13.13
C TRP A 68 -4.75 -1.11 11.75
N LEU A 69 -3.50 -1.52 11.55
CA LEU A 69 -3.04 -2.06 10.26
C LEU A 69 -3.77 -3.36 9.91
N ASN A 70 -4.05 -4.25 10.87
CA ASN A 70 -4.88 -5.43 10.65
C ASN A 70 -6.30 -5.08 10.17
N LYS A 71 -6.90 -4.03 10.75
CA LYS A 71 -8.24 -3.60 10.33
C LYS A 71 -8.22 -3.01 8.92
N ILE A 72 -7.20 -2.24 8.58
CA ILE A 72 -6.99 -1.70 7.23
C ILE A 72 -6.79 -2.85 6.23
N LEU A 73 -5.96 -3.85 6.57
CA LEU A 73 -5.74 -5.04 5.74
C LEU A 73 -7.05 -5.77 5.44
N THR A 74 -7.91 -5.92 6.46
CA THR A 74 -9.24 -6.52 6.28
C THR A 74 -10.10 -5.73 5.28
N ILE A 75 -10.09 -4.40 5.35
CA ILE A 75 -10.85 -3.55 4.42
C ILE A 75 -10.31 -3.69 2.99
N ILE A 76 -8.98 -3.71 2.83
CA ILE A 76 -8.33 -3.91 1.53
C ILE A 76 -8.71 -5.27 0.94
N ASP A 77 -8.64 -6.34 1.74
CA ASP A 77 -8.97 -7.69 1.27
C ASP A 77 -10.45 -7.81 0.88
N ILE A 78 -11.39 -7.21 1.64
CA ILE A 78 -12.81 -7.17 1.26
C ILE A 78 -13.02 -6.40 -0.05
N ALA A 79 -12.42 -5.20 -0.17
CA ALA A 79 -12.55 -4.39 -1.39
C ALA A 79 -11.95 -5.09 -2.61
N ARG A 80 -10.87 -5.86 -2.43
CA ARG A 80 -10.30 -6.70 -3.48
C ARG A 80 -11.28 -7.78 -3.90
N ILE A 81 -11.83 -8.54 -2.96
CA ILE A 81 -12.79 -9.63 -3.23
C ILE A 81 -14.04 -9.08 -3.94
N ASP A 82 -14.56 -7.94 -3.49
CA ASP A 82 -15.69 -7.26 -4.13
C ASP A 82 -15.40 -6.86 -5.58
N ALA A 83 -14.16 -6.45 -5.87
CA ALA A 83 -13.73 -6.12 -7.22
C ALA A 83 -13.49 -7.37 -8.07
N GLU A 84 -12.89 -8.42 -7.51
CA GLU A 84 -12.70 -9.73 -8.18
C GLU A 84 -14.04 -10.36 -8.58
N GLY A 85 -15.07 -10.26 -7.74
CA GLY A 85 -16.42 -10.72 -8.07
C GLY A 85 -17.15 -9.91 -9.15
N ARG A 86 -16.56 -8.80 -9.61
CA ARG A 86 -17.10 -7.89 -10.64
C ARG A 86 -16.22 -7.81 -11.89
N ALA A 87 -15.06 -8.46 -11.90
CA ALA A 87 -14.14 -8.54 -13.02
C ALA A 87 -14.61 -9.60 -14.02
#